data_AF-A0A7L4RAQ7-F1
#
_entry.id   AF-A0A7L4RAQ7-F1
#
_cell.length_a   1.000
_cell.length_b   1.000
_cell.length_c   1.000
_cell.angle_alpha   90.00
_cell.angle_beta   90.00
_cell.angle_gamma   90.00
#
_symmetry.space_group_name_H-M   'P 1'
#
loop_
_entity.id
_entity.type
_entity.pdbx_description
1 polymer ?
#
loop_
_entity_poly.entity_id
_entity_poly.type
_entity_poly.pdbx_seq_one_letter_code
_entity_poly.pdbx_strand_id
1 'polypeptide(L)'
;MGLRPAKTIRRVGTQPWTRISQRRPRKSFVKGAPRPKVRQYDMGVDKRFDLEVDLVAQDAINLRDNAIEAARQMANKYMEKNLLANYFLKVMHYPHYVIREHGALGVAGADRISKGMKLAFGRPKGRMAPISRGDVVFRARCYSAGLQVVKDGLDRALRKMSGHYKIRVRDITKDSANLARSMEGVVFKKKEEEAPKPTAAEAAAAAPAEGAEKAAAPAEKGKPAAAPAKAEEKKK
;
A
#
# COMPACT_ATOMS: atom_id res chain seq x y z
N MET A 1 25.90 -11.05 4.90
CA MET A 1 26.32 -9.89 5.71
C MET A 1 25.10 -9.02 6.01
N GLY A 2 24.92 -8.59 7.25
CA GLY A 2 23.76 -7.78 7.68
C GLY A 2 23.68 -6.38 7.06
N LEU A 3 22.64 -5.64 7.45
CA LEU A 3 22.49 -4.22 7.16
C LEU A 3 23.47 -3.41 8.02
N ARG A 4 24.23 -2.49 7.40
CA ARG A 4 25.10 -1.57 8.17
C ARG A 4 24.26 -0.67 9.10
N PRO A 5 24.76 -0.35 10.31
CA PRO A 5 24.11 0.59 11.22
C PRO A 5 23.79 1.93 10.54
N ALA A 6 22.61 2.50 10.84
CA ALA A 6 22.15 3.73 10.19
C ALA A 6 23.08 4.94 10.40
N LYS A 7 23.88 4.95 11.49
CA LYS A 7 24.85 6.02 11.78
C LYS A 7 25.83 6.30 10.62
N THR A 8 26.15 5.31 9.79
CA THR A 8 27.11 5.47 8.68
C THR A 8 26.59 6.31 7.51
N ILE A 9 25.27 6.56 7.44
CA ILE A 9 24.64 7.30 6.34
C ILE A 9 23.72 8.44 6.82
N ARG A 10 23.59 8.65 8.14
CA ARG A 10 22.64 9.60 8.75
C ARG A 10 22.83 11.04 8.26
N ARG A 11 24.09 11.45 8.03
CA ARG A 11 24.44 12.82 7.61
C ARG A 11 24.09 13.05 6.13
N VAL A 12 23.40 14.14 5.85
CA VAL A 12 23.22 14.68 4.49
C VAL A 12 24.54 15.33 4.04
N GLY A 13 24.88 15.24 2.75
CA GLY A 13 26.10 15.86 2.20
C GLY A 13 26.67 15.20 0.94
N THR A 14 26.32 13.94 0.66
CA THR A 14 26.71 13.25 -0.57
C THR A 14 25.68 13.47 -1.69
N GLN A 15 26.15 13.60 -2.94
CA GLN A 15 25.28 13.78 -4.10
C GLN A 15 24.23 12.63 -4.21
N PRO A 16 22.94 12.95 -4.44
CA PRO A 16 21.89 11.94 -4.60
C PRO A 16 22.16 10.96 -5.75
N TRP A 17 22.13 9.67 -5.43
CA TRP A 17 22.33 8.57 -6.38
C TRP A 17 20.97 7.94 -6.70
N THR A 18 20.25 8.60 -7.61
CA THR A 18 18.82 8.38 -7.88
C THR A 18 18.52 7.94 -9.33
N ARG A 19 19.50 8.05 -10.26
CA ARG A 19 19.29 7.85 -11.71
C ARG A 19 19.11 6.37 -12.08
N ILE A 20 17.91 5.88 -11.77
CA ILE A 20 17.35 4.59 -12.14
C ILE A 20 16.32 4.81 -13.25
N SER A 21 16.27 3.95 -14.26
CA SER A 21 15.14 3.90 -15.20
C SER A 21 14.74 2.45 -15.47
N GLN A 22 13.50 2.10 -15.11
CA GLN A 22 12.92 0.78 -15.39
C GLN A 22 12.61 0.62 -16.88
N ARG A 23 11.91 1.60 -17.49
CA ARG A 23 11.51 1.56 -18.91
C ARG A 23 12.67 1.74 -19.89
N ARG A 24 13.76 2.41 -19.50
CA ARG A 24 14.93 2.64 -20.37
C ARG A 24 16.23 2.25 -19.66
N PRO A 25 16.58 0.95 -19.56
CA PRO A 25 17.78 0.48 -18.85
C PRO A 25 19.09 1.12 -19.31
N ARG A 26 19.22 1.47 -20.60
CA ARG A 26 20.38 2.22 -21.15
C ARG A 26 20.56 3.62 -20.51
N LYS A 27 19.50 4.22 -19.98
CA LYS A 27 19.52 5.50 -19.24
C LYS A 27 19.60 5.30 -17.71
N SER A 28 19.74 4.06 -17.22
CA SER A 28 19.92 3.74 -15.80
C SER A 28 21.42 3.68 -15.47
N PHE A 29 21.94 4.67 -14.75
CA PHE A 29 23.32 4.63 -14.26
C PHE A 29 23.44 3.74 -13.02
N VAL A 30 22.41 3.72 -12.17
CA VAL A 30 22.32 2.76 -11.07
C VAL A 30 21.74 1.46 -11.61
N LYS A 31 22.55 0.40 -11.64
CA LYS A 31 22.14 -0.96 -12.04
C LYS A 31 21.99 -1.84 -10.81
N GLY A 32 20.97 -2.71 -10.76
CA GLY A 32 20.73 -3.61 -9.63
C GLY A 32 20.27 -2.92 -8.33
N ALA A 33 19.70 -1.71 -8.40
CA ALA A 33 19.15 -1.04 -7.23
C ALA A 33 17.98 -1.85 -6.62
N PRO A 34 17.96 -2.13 -5.31
CA PRO A 34 16.82 -2.78 -4.68
C PRO A 34 15.55 -1.93 -4.79
N ARG A 35 14.38 -2.58 -4.70
CA ARG A 35 13.09 -1.88 -4.57
C ARG A 35 12.98 -1.27 -3.16
N PRO A 36 12.22 -0.17 -2.97
CA PRO A 36 11.91 0.34 -1.63
C PRO A 36 11.23 -0.71 -0.76
N LYS A 37 11.51 -0.69 0.54
CA LYS A 37 10.69 -1.42 1.52
C LYS A 37 9.32 -0.79 1.76
N VAL A 38 9.23 0.55 1.74
CA VAL A 38 7.95 1.27 1.84
C VAL A 38 7.15 1.07 0.56
N ARG A 39 6.04 0.34 0.66
CA ARG A 39 5.13 0.05 -0.47
C ARG A 39 3.86 0.88 -0.45
N GLN A 40 3.25 1.05 0.72
CA GLN A 40 2.02 1.83 0.93
C GLN A 40 2.40 3.18 1.54
N TYR A 41 1.91 4.27 0.94
CA TYR A 41 2.16 5.64 1.40
C TYR A 41 0.92 6.23 2.04
N ASP A 42 -0.26 5.89 1.52
CA ASP A 42 -1.57 6.27 2.05
C ASP A 42 -2.20 5.10 2.80
N MET A 43 -2.80 5.37 3.96
CA MET A 43 -3.43 4.41 4.86
C MET A 43 -4.63 5.03 5.59
N GLY A 44 -5.48 4.18 6.19
CA GLY A 44 -6.78 4.60 6.70
C GLY A 44 -7.73 4.90 5.53
N VAL A 45 -8.76 5.72 5.76
CA VAL A 45 -9.73 6.11 4.73
C VAL A 45 -9.58 7.59 4.43
N ASP A 46 -9.37 7.95 3.16
CA ASP A 46 -9.37 9.36 2.77
C ASP A 46 -10.81 9.89 2.82
N LYS A 47 -11.10 10.69 3.84
CA LYS A 47 -12.38 11.39 4.09
C LYS A 47 -12.13 12.87 4.37
N ARG A 48 -13.19 13.67 4.42
CA ARG A 48 -13.14 15.01 5.03
C ARG A 48 -12.86 14.87 6.54
N PHE A 49 -11.87 15.61 7.05
CA PHE A 49 -11.48 15.61 8.47
C PHE A 49 -11.23 17.04 8.98
N ASP A 50 -11.35 17.26 10.28
CA ASP A 50 -11.20 18.60 10.88
C ASP A 50 -9.72 19.01 11.00
N LEU A 51 -8.84 18.08 11.42
CA LEU A 51 -7.46 18.40 11.84
C LEU A 51 -6.40 17.68 10.99
N GLU A 52 -5.30 18.39 10.71
CA GLU A 52 -4.03 17.82 10.23
C GLU A 52 -3.04 17.77 11.40
N VAL A 53 -2.33 16.65 11.50
CA VAL A 53 -1.23 16.47 12.45
C VAL A 53 0.00 16.06 11.65
N ASP A 54 0.88 17.03 11.41
CA ASP A 54 2.15 16.87 10.70
C ASP A 54 3.27 16.51 11.70
N LEU A 55 4.10 15.53 11.35
CA LEU A 55 5.36 15.24 12.03
C LEU A 55 6.51 15.89 11.25
N VAL A 56 7.03 17.00 11.79
CA VAL A 56 7.99 17.90 11.13
C VAL A 56 9.41 17.64 11.61
N ALA A 57 10.36 17.37 10.71
CA ALA A 57 11.77 17.19 11.05
C ALA A 57 12.42 18.50 11.50
N GLN A 58 13.17 18.46 12.61
CA GLN A 58 13.98 19.60 13.09
C GLN A 58 15.44 19.53 12.62
N ASP A 59 15.92 18.34 12.28
CA ASP A 59 17.27 18.09 11.79
C ASP A 59 17.25 17.71 10.30
N ALA A 60 18.27 18.11 9.53
CA ALA A 60 18.50 17.56 8.19
C ALA A 60 19.14 16.16 8.28
N ILE A 61 18.40 15.11 7.94
CA ILE A 61 18.79 13.71 8.17
C ILE A 61 18.37 12.83 6.99
N ASN A 62 19.22 11.85 6.66
CA ASN A 62 18.86 10.74 5.78
C ASN A 62 18.15 9.61 6.56
N LEU A 63 16.89 9.33 6.24
CA LEU A 63 16.17 8.15 6.77
C LEU A 63 16.19 6.99 5.78
N ARG A 64 16.51 5.78 6.26
CA ARG A 64 16.37 4.56 5.46
C ARG A 64 14.91 4.18 5.26
N ASP A 65 14.64 3.51 4.15
CA ASP A 65 13.32 2.92 3.86
C ASP A 65 12.81 1.96 4.95
N ASN A 66 13.70 1.22 5.62
CA ASN A 66 13.32 0.35 6.73
C ASN A 66 12.87 1.11 7.99
N ALA A 67 13.41 2.32 8.23
CA ALA A 67 12.99 3.15 9.37
C ALA A 67 11.63 3.79 9.10
N ILE A 68 11.41 4.29 7.87
CA ILE A 68 10.13 4.84 7.44
C ILE A 68 9.03 3.76 7.48
N GLU A 69 9.30 2.56 6.96
CA GLU A 69 8.34 1.46 7.00
C GLU A 69 8.02 0.99 8.43
N ALA A 70 9.02 0.93 9.32
CA ALA A 70 8.80 0.59 10.73
C ALA A 70 7.98 1.67 11.47
N ALA A 71 8.28 2.95 11.24
CA ALA A 71 7.52 4.07 11.79
C ALA A 71 6.07 4.06 11.30
N ARG A 72 5.87 3.82 9.99
CA ARG A 72 4.56 3.67 9.33
C ARG A 72 3.74 2.56 9.99
N GLN A 73 4.30 1.35 10.10
CA GLN A 73 3.59 0.21 10.68
C GLN A 73 3.20 0.43 12.14
N MET A 74 4.08 1.07 12.94
CA MET A 74 3.80 1.38 14.34
C MET A 74 2.69 2.42 14.51
N ALA A 75 2.73 3.50 13.72
CA ALA A 75 1.68 4.52 13.71
C ALA A 75 0.34 3.90 13.30
N ASN A 76 0.32 3.22 12.16
CA ASN A 76 -0.88 2.61 11.60
C ASN A 76 -1.51 1.60 12.55
N LYS A 77 -0.73 0.66 13.10
CA LYS A 77 -1.26 -0.37 14.02
C LYS A 77 -1.87 0.23 15.29
N TYR A 78 -1.36 1.36 15.76
CA TYR A 78 -1.92 2.05 16.92
C TYR A 78 -3.17 2.87 16.58
N MET A 79 -3.16 3.61 15.47
CA MET A 79 -4.32 4.38 15.01
C MET A 79 -5.48 3.46 14.63
N GLU A 80 -5.23 2.39 13.86
CA GLU A 80 -6.23 1.40 13.47
C GLU A 80 -6.97 0.80 14.67
N LYS A 81 -6.23 0.41 15.73
CA LYS A 81 -6.83 -0.20 16.93
C LYS A 81 -7.80 0.74 17.66
N ASN A 82 -7.55 2.04 17.61
CA ASN A 82 -8.20 3.03 18.48
C ASN A 82 -9.18 3.95 17.73
N LEU A 83 -9.00 4.15 16.42
CA LEU A 83 -9.79 5.05 15.57
C LEU A 83 -10.49 4.33 14.41
N LEU A 84 -10.12 3.08 14.10
CA LEU A 84 -10.68 2.31 12.98
C LEU A 84 -10.67 3.14 11.69
N ALA A 85 -11.82 3.39 11.07
CA ALA A 85 -11.93 4.14 9.82
C ALA A 85 -11.83 5.69 9.97
N ASN A 86 -11.64 6.23 11.18
CA ASN A 86 -11.70 7.67 11.48
C ASN A 86 -10.34 8.38 11.46
N TYR A 87 -9.38 7.85 10.71
CA TYR A 87 -8.11 8.51 10.43
C TYR A 87 -7.66 8.29 8.98
N PHE A 88 -6.79 9.17 8.52
CA PHE A 88 -5.98 8.98 7.31
C PHE A 88 -4.52 9.27 7.65
N LEU A 89 -3.61 8.38 7.28
CA LEU A 89 -2.17 8.55 7.49
C LEU A 89 -1.44 8.53 6.14
N LYS A 90 -0.58 9.51 5.91
CA LYS A 90 0.26 9.63 4.71
C LYS A 90 1.74 9.72 5.05
N VAL A 91 2.53 8.91 4.36
CA VAL A 91 3.99 9.03 4.28
C VAL A 91 4.32 10.03 3.18
N MET A 92 4.91 11.16 3.54
CA MET A 92 5.14 12.27 2.59
C MET A 92 6.41 12.07 1.75
N HIS A 93 7.40 11.33 2.28
CA HIS A 93 8.73 11.18 1.67
C HIS A 93 8.92 9.80 1.02
N TYR A 94 9.26 9.79 -0.27
CA TYR A 94 9.59 8.57 -1.01
C TYR A 94 11.12 8.34 -1.01
N PRO A 95 11.60 7.12 -0.69
CA PRO A 95 13.03 6.80 -0.66
C PRO A 95 13.59 6.59 -2.07
N HIS A 96 13.95 7.68 -2.74
CA HIS A 96 14.57 7.66 -4.07
C HIS A 96 16.07 7.36 -4.05
N TYR A 97 16.79 7.74 -2.99
CA TYR A 97 18.25 7.73 -2.96
C TYR A 97 18.77 6.33 -2.63
N VAL A 98 19.57 5.74 -3.54
CA VAL A 98 20.18 4.42 -3.35
C VAL A 98 21.45 4.51 -2.50
N ILE A 99 21.54 3.61 -1.53
CA ILE A 99 22.68 3.45 -0.62
C ILE A 99 23.75 2.58 -1.30
N ARG A 100 24.99 3.07 -1.38
CA ARG A 100 26.17 2.28 -1.77
C ARG A 100 26.83 1.63 -0.56
N GLU A 101 27.31 0.41 -0.73
CA GLU A 101 28.14 -0.30 0.25
C GLU A 101 29.29 -1.02 -0.44
N HIS A 102 30.53 -0.66 -0.13
CA HIS A 102 31.71 -1.47 -0.43
C HIS A 102 31.84 -2.54 0.66
N GLY A 103 31.51 -3.79 0.33
CA GLY A 103 31.50 -4.90 1.29
C GLY A 103 32.86 -5.55 1.43
N ALA A 104 33.47 -5.44 2.61
CA ALA A 104 34.63 -6.24 2.96
C ALA A 104 34.21 -7.69 3.26
N LEU A 105 35.02 -8.67 2.86
CA LEU A 105 34.86 -10.06 3.25
C LEU A 105 35.31 -10.21 4.72
N GLY A 106 34.39 -10.55 5.61
CA GLY A 106 34.64 -10.71 7.05
C GLY A 106 35.17 -12.10 7.42
N VAL A 107 36.11 -12.65 6.65
CA VAL A 107 36.66 -14.00 6.81
C VAL A 107 38.16 -13.89 7.08
N ALA A 108 38.73 -14.78 7.90
CA ALA A 108 40.18 -14.84 8.09
C ALA A 108 40.89 -15.02 6.73
N GLY A 109 41.99 -14.29 6.52
CA GLY A 109 42.71 -14.30 5.23
C GLY A 109 42.03 -13.53 4.08
N ALA A 110 40.92 -12.82 4.32
CA ALA A 110 40.21 -12.04 3.30
C ALA A 110 41.08 -11.01 2.56
N ASP A 111 42.16 -10.54 3.17
CA ASP A 111 43.15 -9.65 2.55
C ASP A 111 43.75 -10.23 1.25
N ARG A 112 43.96 -11.55 1.21
CA ARG A 112 44.50 -12.26 0.03
C ARG A 112 43.53 -12.31 -1.16
N ILE A 113 42.23 -12.07 -0.92
CA ILE A 113 41.14 -12.20 -1.91
C ILE A 113 40.55 -10.81 -2.26
N SER A 114 40.56 -9.89 -1.29
CA SER A 114 40.01 -8.55 -1.42
C SER A 114 41.02 -7.60 -2.07
N LYS A 115 40.57 -6.75 -2.99
CA LYS A 115 41.39 -5.65 -3.56
C LYS A 115 41.56 -4.46 -2.59
N GLY A 116 41.30 -4.67 -1.29
CA GLY A 116 41.27 -3.62 -0.27
C GLY A 116 40.36 -2.46 -0.64
N MET A 117 40.95 -1.27 -0.73
CA MET A 117 40.27 -0.02 -1.12
C MET A 117 40.44 0.36 -2.60
N LYS A 118 41.19 -0.42 -3.40
CA LYS A 118 41.36 -0.18 -4.83
C LYS A 118 40.02 -0.40 -5.55
N LEU A 119 39.52 0.63 -6.23
CA LEU A 119 38.20 0.66 -6.88
C LEU A 119 37.01 0.44 -5.91
N ALA A 120 37.04 1.04 -4.72
CA ALA A 120 35.99 0.95 -3.69
C ALA A 120 34.62 1.62 -4.03
N PHE A 121 34.20 1.62 -5.30
CA PHE A 121 32.88 2.08 -5.72
C PHE A 121 31.80 1.05 -5.32
N GLY A 122 31.25 1.24 -4.12
CA GLY A 122 30.34 0.29 -3.48
C GLY A 122 29.08 -0.07 -4.27
N ARG A 123 28.59 -1.30 -4.07
CA ARG A 123 27.38 -1.86 -4.72
C ARG A 123 26.10 -1.27 -4.11
N PRO A 124 24.99 -1.16 -4.85
CA PRO A 124 23.71 -0.73 -4.29
C PRO A 124 23.14 -1.78 -3.32
N LYS A 125 22.77 -1.39 -2.09
CA LYS A 125 22.30 -2.33 -1.05
C LYS A 125 21.03 -1.91 -0.30
N GLY A 126 20.55 -0.68 -0.47
CA GLY A 126 19.29 -0.22 0.13
C GLY A 126 18.84 1.12 -0.41
N ARG A 127 17.76 1.68 0.14
CA ARG A 127 17.31 3.04 -0.18
C ARG A 127 17.11 3.92 1.06
N MET A 128 17.17 5.22 0.84
CA MET A 128 16.90 6.25 1.83
C MET A 128 16.11 7.41 1.21
N ALA A 129 15.42 8.17 2.05
CA ALA A 129 14.92 9.50 1.74
C ALA A 129 15.82 10.53 2.47
N PRO A 130 16.44 11.49 1.75
CA PRO A 130 16.97 12.67 2.39
C PRO A 130 15.78 13.53 2.86
N ILE A 131 15.86 14.04 4.09
CA ILE A 131 14.86 14.91 4.71
C ILE A 131 15.58 16.17 5.19
N SER A 132 15.03 17.32 4.85
CA SER A 132 15.54 18.64 5.23
C SER A 132 14.92 19.09 6.55
N ARG A 133 15.54 20.09 7.18
CA ARG A 133 14.93 20.76 8.33
C ARG A 133 13.65 21.48 7.91
N GLY A 134 12.55 21.23 8.61
CA GLY A 134 11.23 21.80 8.30
C GLY A 134 10.33 20.89 7.44
N ASP A 135 10.85 19.80 6.89
CA ASP A 135 10.09 18.88 6.06
C ASP A 135 9.12 18.02 6.89
N VAL A 136 7.91 17.79 6.36
CA VAL A 136 6.91 16.89 6.94
C VAL A 136 7.22 15.45 6.53
N VAL A 137 7.44 14.54 7.48
CA VAL A 137 7.73 13.13 7.18
C VAL A 137 6.47 12.29 7.15
N PHE A 138 5.63 12.44 8.17
CA PHE A 138 4.31 11.82 8.27
C PHE A 138 3.25 12.89 8.43
N ARG A 139 2.09 12.66 7.84
CA ARG A 139 0.90 13.50 7.94
C ARG A 139 -0.28 12.64 8.31
N ALA A 140 -0.89 12.90 9.45
CA ALA A 140 -2.15 12.28 9.85
C ALA A 140 -3.30 13.29 9.72
N ARG A 141 -4.50 12.81 9.42
CA ARG A 141 -5.75 13.58 9.46
C ARG A 141 -6.77 12.83 10.33
N CYS A 142 -7.50 13.56 11.17
CA CYS A 142 -8.54 13.00 12.03
C CYS A 142 -9.58 14.07 12.41
N TYR A 143 -10.70 13.62 12.97
CA TYR A 143 -11.63 14.50 13.67
C TYR A 143 -11.03 15.02 14.99
N SER A 144 -11.59 16.09 15.52
CA SER A 144 -11.20 16.71 16.80
C SER A 144 -11.04 15.69 17.96
N ALA A 145 -12.01 14.78 18.11
CA ALA A 145 -12.00 13.72 19.14
C ALA A 145 -10.80 12.76 19.04
N GLY A 146 -10.21 12.57 17.85
CA GLY A 146 -9.10 11.65 17.62
C GLY A 146 -7.71 12.23 17.88
N LEU A 147 -7.60 13.53 18.19
CA LEU A 147 -6.34 14.27 18.21
C LEU A 147 -5.28 13.66 19.15
N GLN A 148 -5.67 13.22 20.34
CA GLN A 148 -4.72 12.65 21.31
C GLN A 148 -4.17 11.30 20.83
N VAL A 149 -5.04 10.43 20.31
CA VAL A 149 -4.64 9.14 19.74
C VAL A 149 -3.70 9.33 18.54
N VAL A 150 -3.93 10.34 17.71
CA VAL A 150 -3.03 10.64 16.59
C VAL A 150 -1.66 11.14 17.07
N LYS A 151 -1.61 12.01 18.09
CA LYS A 151 -0.34 12.45 18.71
C LYS A 151 0.45 11.25 19.26
N ASP A 152 -0.20 10.37 20.00
CA ASP A 152 0.43 9.18 20.60
C ASP A 152 0.87 8.16 19.53
N GLY A 153 0.14 8.06 18.42
CA GLY A 153 0.54 7.28 17.24
C GLY A 153 1.78 7.84 16.54
N LEU A 154 1.90 9.17 16.45
CA LEU A 154 3.08 9.84 15.88
C LEU A 154 4.29 9.81 16.83
N ASP A 155 4.12 9.85 18.15
CA ASP A 155 5.21 9.60 19.10
C ASP A 155 5.76 8.16 19.00
N ARG A 156 4.88 7.18 18.79
CA ARG A 156 5.32 5.80 18.49
C ARG A 156 6.09 5.69 17.17
N ALA A 157 5.77 6.53 16.18
CA ALA A 157 6.48 6.63 14.92
C ALA A 157 7.86 7.30 15.08
N LEU A 158 7.91 8.40 15.84
CA LEU A 158 9.12 9.15 16.22
C LEU A 158 10.23 8.21 16.70
N ARG A 159 9.90 7.33 17.66
CA ARG A 159 10.82 6.36 18.28
C ARG A 159 11.40 5.30 17.33
N LYS A 160 10.91 5.20 16.09
CA LYS A 160 11.45 4.30 15.05
C LYS A 160 12.37 5.01 14.06
N MET A 161 12.44 6.34 14.11
CA MET A 161 13.27 7.18 13.26
C MET A 161 14.42 7.81 14.05
N SER A 162 15.42 8.32 13.35
CA SER A 162 16.56 9.01 13.96
C SER A 162 16.47 10.50 13.73
N GLY A 163 16.49 11.29 14.81
CA GLY A 163 16.44 12.76 14.73
C GLY A 163 15.45 13.35 15.72
N HIS A 164 15.43 14.67 15.78
CA HIS A 164 14.41 15.42 16.50
C HIS A 164 13.29 15.81 15.53
N TYR A 165 12.05 15.66 15.98
CA TYR A 165 10.86 16.05 15.22
C TYR A 165 9.88 16.76 16.15
N LYS A 166 9.05 17.64 15.59
CA LYS A 166 8.01 18.36 16.30
C LYS A 166 6.66 18.05 15.66
N ILE A 167 5.66 17.76 16.48
CA ILE A 167 4.28 17.63 16.03
C ILE A 167 3.71 19.04 15.81
N ARG A 168 3.12 19.28 14.64
CA ARG A 168 2.38 20.49 14.30
C ARG A 168 0.92 20.11 14.03
N VAL A 169 0.00 20.74 14.74
CA VAL A 169 -1.44 20.61 14.49
C VAL A 169 -1.90 21.78 13.62
N ARG A 170 -2.77 21.53 12.65
CA ARG A 170 -3.45 22.53 11.82
C ARG A 170 -4.93 22.19 11.70
N ASP A 171 -5.78 23.20 11.63
CA ASP A 171 -7.20 23.04 11.30
C ASP A 171 -7.36 23.08 9.77
N ILE A 172 -8.00 22.06 9.20
CA ILE A 172 -8.25 21.87 7.75
C ILE A 172 -9.73 22.10 7.39
N THR A 173 -10.58 22.46 8.36
CA THR A 173 -12.05 22.48 8.18
C THR A 173 -12.49 23.37 7.02
N LYS A 174 -11.69 24.40 6.70
CA LYS A 174 -11.93 25.41 5.66
C LYS A 174 -11.12 25.21 4.36
N ASP A 175 -10.17 24.28 4.28
CA ASP A 175 -9.33 24.14 3.08
C ASP A 175 -10.14 23.52 1.92
N SER A 176 -10.03 24.14 0.74
CA SER A 176 -10.67 23.66 -0.50
C SER A 176 -10.36 22.20 -0.83
N ALA A 177 -9.11 21.77 -0.65
CA ALA A 177 -8.66 20.39 -0.88
C ALA A 177 -9.24 19.36 0.11
N ASN A 178 -9.82 19.82 1.24
CA ASN A 178 -10.51 18.98 2.22
C ASN A 178 -12.03 19.00 2.02
N LEU A 179 -12.58 20.15 1.61
CA LEU A 179 -13.98 20.29 1.20
C LEU A 179 -14.32 19.42 -0.03
N ALA A 180 -13.37 19.19 -0.93
CA ALA A 180 -13.54 18.34 -2.11
C ALA A 180 -13.61 16.81 -1.80
N ARG A 181 -13.48 16.40 -0.54
CA ARG A 181 -13.51 14.98 -0.13
C ARG A 181 -14.91 14.56 0.33
N SER A 182 -15.25 13.29 0.14
CA SER A 182 -16.49 12.72 0.70
C SER A 182 -16.43 12.66 2.23
N MET A 183 -17.59 12.81 2.89
CA MET A 183 -17.70 12.61 4.35
C MET A 183 -17.62 11.12 4.73
N GLU A 184 -18.20 10.25 3.90
CA GLU A 184 -18.28 8.81 4.20
C GLU A 184 -17.03 8.02 3.79
N GLY A 185 -16.13 8.62 2.99
CA GLY A 185 -14.96 7.97 2.43
C GLY A 185 -15.25 7.28 1.10
N VAL A 186 -14.54 6.18 0.81
CA VAL A 186 -14.69 5.45 -0.46
C VAL A 186 -16.03 4.73 -0.52
N VAL A 187 -17.05 5.44 -0.99
CA VAL A 187 -18.27 4.84 -1.51
C VAL A 187 -17.87 4.08 -2.77
N PHE A 188 -17.62 2.78 -2.62
CA PHE A 188 -17.74 1.87 -3.75
C PHE A 188 -19.19 1.97 -4.20
N LYS A 189 -19.45 2.78 -5.24
CA LYS A 189 -20.70 2.68 -6.00
C LYS A 189 -20.74 1.22 -6.45
N LYS A 190 -21.62 0.44 -5.82
CA LYS A 190 -21.99 -0.88 -6.28
C LYS A 190 -22.49 -0.64 -7.70
N LYS A 191 -21.70 -1.03 -8.70
CA LYS A 191 -22.15 -0.96 -10.08
C LYS A 191 -23.30 -1.95 -10.11
N GLU A 192 -24.52 -1.44 -10.15
CA GLU A 192 -25.66 -2.24 -10.53
C GLU A 192 -25.30 -2.83 -11.89
N GLU A 193 -25.18 -4.16 -11.93
CA GLU A 193 -25.23 -4.86 -13.19
C GLU A 193 -26.64 -4.60 -13.72
N GLU A 194 -26.76 -3.66 -14.65
CA GLU A 194 -27.89 -3.67 -15.59
C GLU A 194 -27.96 -5.11 -16.10
N ALA A 195 -29.07 -5.79 -15.77
CA ALA A 195 -29.32 -7.13 -16.27
C ALA A 195 -29.10 -7.11 -17.78
N PRO A 196 -28.37 -8.09 -18.36
CA PRO A 196 -28.02 -8.06 -19.77
C PRO A 196 -29.30 -7.95 -20.57
N LYS A 197 -29.46 -6.81 -21.29
CA LYS A 197 -30.60 -6.60 -22.17
C LYS A 197 -30.68 -7.79 -23.13
N PRO A 198 -31.82 -8.49 -23.24
CA PRO A 198 -31.94 -9.62 -24.13
C PRO A 198 -31.59 -9.14 -25.54
N THR A 199 -30.59 -9.76 -26.15
CA THR A 199 -30.18 -9.46 -27.52
C THR A 199 -31.34 -9.80 -28.46
N ALA A 200 -31.49 -9.03 -29.53
CA ALA A 200 -32.61 -9.12 -30.48
C ALA A 200 -32.74 -10.48 -31.22
N ALA A 201 -31.91 -11.47 -30.89
CA ALA A 201 -32.03 -12.86 -31.36
C ALA A 201 -33.18 -13.63 -30.67
N GLU A 202 -33.51 -13.34 -29.41
CA GLU A 202 -34.60 -14.05 -28.70
C GLU A 202 -35.99 -13.44 -28.95
N ALA A 203 -36.06 -12.18 -29.40
CA ALA A 203 -37.32 -11.53 -29.80
C ALA A 203 -37.90 -12.05 -31.14
N ALA A 204 -37.12 -12.81 -31.91
CA ALA A 204 -37.53 -13.39 -33.18
C ALA A 204 -38.22 -14.77 -33.05
N ALA A 205 -38.29 -15.35 -31.86
CA ALA A 205 -38.83 -16.70 -31.61
C ALA A 205 -40.26 -16.73 -31.03
N ALA A 206 -40.92 -15.57 -30.86
CA ALA A 206 -42.20 -15.47 -30.16
C ALA A 206 -43.19 -14.47 -30.80
N ALA A 207 -43.69 -14.82 -31.99
CA ALA A 207 -44.96 -14.30 -32.54
C ALA A 207 -45.59 -15.37 -33.47
N PRO A 208 -46.93 -15.45 -33.59
CA PRO A 208 -47.61 -16.72 -33.85
C PRO A 208 -48.00 -16.98 -35.32
N ALA A 209 -48.37 -18.24 -35.60
CA ALA A 209 -49.12 -18.63 -36.79
C ALA A 209 -50.42 -19.36 -36.38
N GLU A 210 -51.56 -18.74 -36.68
CA GLU A 210 -52.84 -19.45 -36.86
C GLU A 210 -52.80 -20.20 -38.21
N GLY A 211 -53.43 -21.34 -38.43
CA GLY A 211 -54.18 -22.24 -37.55
C GLY A 211 -54.81 -23.36 -38.40
N ALA A 212 -55.02 -24.56 -37.86
CA ALA A 212 -55.75 -25.63 -38.55
C ALA A 212 -56.44 -26.61 -37.56
N GLU A 213 -57.64 -27.02 -37.94
CA GLU A 213 -58.66 -27.76 -37.19
C GLU A 213 -58.33 -29.17 -36.62
N LYS A 214 -59.20 -29.55 -35.65
CA LYS A 214 -59.83 -30.88 -35.42
C LYS A 214 -59.18 -31.93 -34.48
N ALA A 215 -59.87 -32.06 -33.34
CA ALA A 215 -60.56 -33.28 -32.85
C ALA A 215 -59.91 -34.20 -31.79
N ALA A 216 -60.83 -34.80 -31.01
CA ALA A 216 -60.72 -35.98 -30.13
C ALA A 216 -59.97 -35.88 -28.78
N ALA A 217 -60.74 -36.03 -27.70
CA ALA A 217 -60.35 -36.72 -26.46
C ALA A 217 -60.68 -38.24 -26.61
N PRO A 218 -60.41 -39.16 -25.65
CA PRO A 218 -59.84 -39.00 -24.28
C PRO A 218 -58.78 -40.08 -23.91
N ALA A 219 -58.58 -40.32 -22.60
CA ALA A 219 -58.17 -41.58 -21.92
C ALA A 219 -56.78 -41.69 -21.24
N GLU A 220 -56.81 -41.46 -19.91
CA GLU A 220 -56.60 -42.46 -18.83
C GLU A 220 -55.25 -43.22 -18.58
N LYS A 221 -54.96 -43.37 -17.25
CA LYS A 221 -54.14 -44.39 -16.53
C LYS A 221 -52.67 -44.08 -16.20
N GLY A 222 -52.30 -44.30 -14.92
CA GLY A 222 -50.89 -44.52 -14.51
C GLY A 222 -50.34 -43.90 -13.21
N LYS A 223 -50.97 -44.10 -12.03
CA LYS A 223 -50.32 -43.99 -10.70
C LYS A 223 -50.01 -45.43 -10.18
N PRO A 224 -49.24 -45.66 -9.09
CA PRO A 224 -48.13 -44.92 -8.47
C PRO A 224 -46.95 -45.85 -8.04
N ALA A 225 -46.01 -45.34 -7.20
CA ALA A 225 -45.08 -46.09 -6.33
C ALA A 225 -43.90 -46.83 -7.03
N ALA A 226 -42.76 -47.17 -6.37
CA ALA A 226 -42.30 -47.00 -4.98
C ALA A 226 -40.76 -46.81 -4.93
N ALA A 227 -40.22 -46.38 -3.78
CA ALA A 227 -38.81 -46.60 -3.38
C ALA A 227 -38.73 -47.86 -2.47
N PRO A 228 -37.58 -48.31 -1.92
CA PRO A 228 -36.18 -47.81 -2.01
C PRO A 228 -35.07 -48.91 -2.11
N ALA A 229 -33.81 -48.46 -1.99
CA ALA A 229 -32.69 -49.08 -1.22
C ALA A 229 -31.69 -50.11 -1.81
N LYS A 230 -30.39 -49.84 -1.50
CA LYS A 230 -29.23 -50.77 -1.31
C LYS A 230 -28.68 -51.50 -2.56
N ALA A 231 -27.41 -51.91 -2.64
CA ALA A 231 -26.15 -51.57 -1.92
C ALA A 231 -24.94 -52.17 -2.68
N GLU A 232 -23.71 -51.71 -2.35
CA GLU A 232 -22.43 -52.45 -2.55
C GLU A 232 -22.01 -52.79 -4.03
N GLU A 233 -20.75 -53.11 -4.39
CA GLU A 233 -19.50 -53.29 -3.63
C GLU A 233 -18.24 -52.85 -4.43
N LYS A 234 -17.11 -52.80 -3.71
CA LYS A 234 -15.68 -52.65 -4.09
C LYS A 234 -15.26 -53.24 -5.46
N LYS A 235 -14.20 -52.67 -6.09
CA LYS A 235 -12.77 -53.12 -6.00
C LYS A 235 -11.91 -52.68 -7.21
N LYS A 236 -10.94 -51.79 -6.99
CA LYS A 236 -9.49 -52.00 -7.24
C LYS A 236 -8.67 -50.81 -6.75
#